data_AF-A0A947RAE6-F1
#
_entry.id   AF-A0A947RAE6-F1
#
_cell.length_a   1.000
_cell.length_b   1.000
_cell.length_c   1.000
_cell.angle_alpha   90.00
_cell.angle_beta   90.00
_cell.angle_gamma   90.00
#
_symmetry.space_group_name_H-M   'P 1'
#
loop_
_entity.id
_entity.type
_entity.pdbx_description
1 polymer ?
#
loop_
_entity_poly.entity_id
_entity_poly.type
_entity_poly.pdbx_seq_one_letter_code
_entity_poly.pdbx_strand_id
1 'polypeptide(L)'
;MIQIIRYTTQSNKDIFLEDKPDRLFSSFASPKSLDEFDVNILDLTNEKIWMSPSQDRTNLYVKKDLQSIKNMIVNSKKSKIVVILPSNIMWKSYLKIVTRNGRSSEEFGVSEPIKNILPSFISILSDFIPEIKFSLMYENTTSKINDVEYNAAFYFNLPNSSNFVPLLVSESSEKVVLIANKFSNIYICTIDILKSDSHFLNFIYQYIVEKEVQTPIPQWIDTISILDDVESSEKIIELKKKEAEILSEIDKQALAINGNNIIKSILYEKGDTLVKIVKTLISEMMNIDMSSFVDKKGEDFLAETEEVIFLGEVKGTKNYVKTSFLSQLDNHIELYRESQCDNSLSEKAVKGLLIVNYQNELEPKERSPIQDSQVSKAYRNDLLIIDTVDLLDLYCAFKTNKISSAKIISLLSSSKGLLNV
;
A
#
# COMPACT_ATOMS: atom_id res chain seq x y z
N MET A 1 32.26 -13.04 11.56
CA MET A 1 32.80 -11.69 11.35
C MET A 1 32.86 -11.38 9.86
N ILE A 2 32.48 -10.17 9.45
CA ILE A 2 32.37 -9.77 8.03
C ILE A 2 33.39 -8.67 7.71
N GLN A 3 34.11 -8.78 6.60
CA GLN A 3 34.94 -7.70 6.05
C GLN A 3 34.28 -7.11 4.80
N ILE A 4 34.17 -5.78 4.75
CA ILE A 4 33.65 -5.03 3.60
C ILE A 4 34.82 -4.27 2.97
N ILE A 5 35.22 -4.68 1.78
CA ILE A 5 36.32 -4.10 0.99
C ILE A 5 35.70 -3.13 -0.02
N ARG A 6 36.00 -1.85 0.13
CA ARG A 6 35.42 -0.77 -0.66
C ARG A 6 36.44 0.29 -1.08
N TYR A 7 36.04 1.17 -1.98
CA TYR A 7 36.88 2.32 -2.36
C TYR A 7 36.80 3.40 -1.26
N THR A 8 37.94 3.69 -0.62
CA THR A 8 38.03 4.68 0.46
C THR A 8 38.59 6.00 -0.07
N THR A 9 37.87 7.10 0.14
CA THR A 9 38.40 8.47 0.01
C THR A 9 38.62 9.04 1.40
N GLN A 10 39.56 9.97 1.58
CA GLN A 10 39.79 10.71 2.84
C GLN A 10 38.53 11.44 3.38
N SER A 11 37.43 11.48 2.62
CA SER A 11 36.18 12.19 2.94
C SER A 11 34.98 11.29 3.25
N ASN A 12 35.04 9.97 2.99
CA ASN A 12 33.85 9.12 3.11
C ASN A 12 33.76 8.47 4.48
N LYS A 13 33.29 9.26 5.47
CA LYS A 13 32.63 8.73 6.66
C LYS A 13 31.19 8.40 6.28
N ASP A 14 30.92 7.18 5.83
CA ASP A 14 29.55 6.68 5.78
C ASP A 14 29.19 6.22 7.20
N ILE A 15 28.64 7.16 7.98
CA ILE A 15 28.44 7.11 9.44
C ILE A 15 27.59 5.90 9.88
N PHE A 16 26.78 5.31 8.99
CA PHE A 16 25.78 4.30 9.38
C PHE A 16 26.33 2.87 9.54
N LEU A 17 27.55 2.57 9.05
CA LEU A 17 28.09 1.21 9.08
C LEU A 17 29.36 1.06 9.94
N GLU A 18 30.05 2.15 10.29
CA GLU A 18 31.41 2.10 10.85
C GLU A 18 31.50 1.65 12.34
N ASP A 19 30.39 1.64 13.09
CA ASP A 19 30.37 1.35 14.54
C ASP A 19 29.73 -0.01 14.91
N LYS A 20 29.85 -1.03 14.04
CA LYS A 20 29.29 -2.37 14.28
C LYS A 20 30.41 -3.39 14.58
N PRO A 21 30.42 -4.06 15.75
CA PRO A 21 31.52 -4.94 16.16
C PRO A 21 31.68 -6.20 15.29
N ASP A 22 30.67 -6.57 14.52
CA ASP A 22 30.65 -7.72 13.61
C ASP A 22 31.18 -7.42 12.21
N ARG A 23 31.50 -6.15 11.89
CA ARG A 23 31.89 -5.67 10.56
C ARG A 23 33.21 -4.90 10.59
N LEU A 24 34.10 -5.21 9.65
CA LEU A 24 35.35 -4.47 9.43
C LEU A 24 35.33 -3.83 8.04
N PHE A 25 35.66 -2.54 7.95
CA PHE A 25 35.87 -1.85 6.67
C PHE A 25 37.33 -1.84 6.29
N SER A 26 37.60 -2.25 5.05
CA SER A 26 38.93 -2.26 4.45
C SER A 26 38.94 -1.57 3.09
N SER A 27 40.08 -1.01 2.71
CA SER A 27 40.27 -0.46 1.37
C SER A 27 40.72 -1.53 0.38
N PHE A 28 40.51 -1.33 -0.92
CA PHE A 28 41.08 -2.18 -1.97
C PHE A 28 42.62 -2.27 -1.91
N ALA A 29 43.31 -1.23 -1.41
CA ALA A 29 44.77 -1.18 -1.32
C ALA A 29 45.35 -1.94 -0.12
N SER A 30 44.53 -2.16 0.91
CA SER A 30 45.00 -2.77 2.18
C SER A 30 43.93 -3.66 2.84
N PRO A 31 43.37 -4.66 2.14
CA PRO A 31 42.47 -5.63 2.76
C PRO A 31 43.22 -6.55 3.73
N LYS A 32 42.53 -7.02 4.77
CA LYS A 32 43.03 -8.13 5.58
C LYS A 32 42.82 -9.46 4.85
N SER A 33 43.49 -10.51 5.33
CA SER A 33 43.34 -11.86 4.77
C SER A 33 41.86 -12.26 4.71
N LEU A 34 41.40 -12.75 3.56
CA LEU A 34 39.97 -13.09 3.38
C LEU A 34 39.56 -14.19 4.38
N ASP A 35 40.44 -15.17 4.61
CA ASP A 35 40.20 -16.27 5.55
C ASP A 35 40.25 -15.85 7.04
N GLU A 36 40.51 -14.58 7.38
CA GLU A 36 40.24 -14.07 8.74
C GLU A 36 38.75 -13.80 8.99
N PHE A 37 37.93 -13.81 7.94
CA PHE A 37 36.51 -13.49 7.98
C PHE A 37 35.68 -14.65 7.45
N ASP A 38 34.44 -14.75 7.92
CA ASP A 38 33.47 -15.73 7.40
C ASP A 38 32.94 -15.28 6.04
N VAL A 39 32.77 -13.96 5.88
CA VAL A 39 32.23 -13.32 4.69
C VAL A 39 33.08 -12.11 4.34
N ASN A 40 33.49 -12.02 3.08
CA ASN A 40 34.13 -10.86 2.49
C ASN A 40 33.22 -10.26 1.42
N ILE A 41 32.92 -8.97 1.52
CA ILE A 41 32.06 -8.24 0.58
C ILE A 41 32.93 -7.28 -0.21
N LEU A 42 32.96 -7.44 -1.53
CA LEU A 42 33.67 -6.59 -2.47
C LEU A 42 32.67 -5.60 -3.08
N ASP A 43 32.73 -4.35 -2.63
CA ASP A 43 31.83 -3.29 -3.04
C ASP A 43 32.41 -2.54 -4.27
N LEU A 44 31.84 -2.81 -5.45
CA LEU A 44 32.21 -2.15 -6.70
C LEU A 44 31.27 -1.00 -7.08
N THR A 45 30.40 -0.55 -6.17
CA THR A 45 29.35 0.44 -6.50
C THR A 45 29.87 1.87 -6.64
N ASN A 46 31.05 2.17 -6.09
CA ASN A 46 31.61 3.52 -6.10
C ASN A 46 32.10 3.93 -7.51
N GLU A 47 31.64 5.07 -8.01
CA GLU A 47 32.01 5.58 -9.34
C GLU A 47 33.52 5.78 -9.55
N LYS A 48 34.30 6.02 -8.50
CA LYS A 48 35.75 6.24 -8.59
C LYS A 48 36.53 4.98 -8.95
N ILE A 49 35.94 3.80 -8.72
CA ILE A 49 36.48 2.51 -9.19
C ILE A 49 36.50 2.49 -10.72
N TRP A 50 35.51 3.11 -11.36
CA TRP A 50 35.27 3.08 -12.81
C TRP A 50 35.90 4.27 -13.54
N MET A 51 37.04 4.73 -13.03
CA MET A 51 37.85 5.78 -13.63
C MET A 51 39.09 5.19 -14.33
N SER A 52 39.37 5.64 -15.54
CA SER A 52 40.53 5.24 -16.35
C SER A 52 41.51 6.40 -16.55
N PRO A 53 42.83 6.14 -16.51
CA PRO A 53 43.86 7.13 -16.89
C PRO A 53 43.97 7.33 -18.41
N SER A 54 43.13 6.67 -19.21
CA SER A 54 43.17 6.71 -20.67
C SER A 54 41.80 6.44 -21.28
N GLN A 55 41.67 6.48 -22.61
CA GLN A 55 40.43 6.07 -23.28
C GLN A 55 40.23 4.55 -23.34
N ASP A 56 41.20 3.75 -22.88
CA ASP A 56 41.01 2.32 -22.72
C ASP A 56 40.03 2.04 -21.57
N ARG A 57 38.86 1.53 -21.95
CA ARG A 57 37.75 1.17 -21.05
C ARG A 57 38.10 0.06 -20.07
N THR A 58 39.14 -0.73 -20.35
CA THR A 58 39.55 -1.88 -19.51
C THR A 58 40.69 -1.55 -18.54
N ASN A 59 41.26 -0.35 -18.63
CA ASN A 59 42.37 0.10 -17.80
C ASN A 59 41.87 1.03 -16.69
N LEU A 60 41.65 0.52 -15.48
CA LEU A 60 41.17 1.33 -14.35
C LEU A 60 42.34 1.77 -13.45
N TYR A 61 42.22 2.90 -12.76
CA TYR A 61 43.22 3.31 -11.75
C TYR A 61 43.43 2.23 -10.68
N VAL A 62 42.35 1.54 -10.29
CA VAL A 62 42.36 0.47 -9.28
C VAL A 62 42.71 -0.92 -9.84
N LYS A 63 43.08 -1.04 -11.12
CA LYS A 63 43.27 -2.35 -11.78
C LYS A 63 44.26 -3.26 -11.05
N LYS A 64 45.36 -2.70 -10.52
CA LYS A 64 46.37 -3.47 -9.78
C LYS A 64 45.87 -3.97 -8.42
N ASP A 65 45.06 -3.17 -7.74
CA ASP A 65 44.45 -3.56 -6.46
C ASP A 65 43.44 -4.69 -6.70
N LEU A 66 42.61 -4.57 -7.74
CA LEU A 66 41.69 -5.64 -8.15
C LEU A 66 42.44 -6.93 -8.51
N GLN A 67 43.55 -6.86 -9.24
CA GLN A 67 44.39 -8.02 -9.54
C GLN A 67 44.96 -8.67 -8.27
N SER A 68 45.37 -7.87 -7.30
CA SER A 68 45.86 -8.37 -6.01
C SER A 68 44.75 -9.09 -5.24
N ILE A 69 43.54 -8.53 -5.23
CA ILE A 69 42.38 -9.16 -4.59
C ILE A 69 41.96 -10.43 -5.33
N LYS A 70 42.03 -10.49 -6.65
CA LYS A 70 41.82 -11.74 -7.40
C LYS A 70 42.71 -12.87 -6.87
N ASN A 71 43.99 -12.58 -6.64
CA ASN A 71 44.91 -13.56 -6.07
C ASN A 71 44.50 -13.97 -4.64
N MET A 72 43.97 -13.03 -3.84
CA MET A 72 43.42 -13.36 -2.53
C MET A 72 42.18 -14.26 -2.64
N ILE A 73 41.26 -13.98 -3.57
CA ILE A 73 40.08 -14.81 -3.85
C ILE A 73 40.50 -16.23 -4.22
N VAL A 74 41.45 -16.38 -5.15
CA VAL A 74 41.95 -17.70 -5.61
C VAL A 74 42.61 -18.49 -4.48
N ASN A 75 43.28 -17.81 -3.54
CA ASN A 75 43.98 -18.46 -2.43
C ASN A 75 43.10 -18.68 -1.18
N SER A 76 41.91 -18.07 -1.13
CA SER A 76 40.96 -18.19 -0.03
C SER A 76 40.35 -19.60 0.00
N LYS A 77 40.34 -20.25 1.17
CA LYS A 77 39.88 -21.65 1.29
C LYS A 77 38.54 -21.81 1.98
N LYS A 78 38.15 -20.87 2.84
CA LYS A 78 36.95 -21.04 3.69
C LYS A 78 35.99 -19.86 3.63
N SER A 79 36.46 -18.65 3.37
CA SER A 79 35.56 -17.49 3.35
C SER A 79 34.54 -17.56 2.22
N LYS A 80 33.32 -17.05 2.49
CA LYS A 80 32.35 -16.64 1.47
C LYS A 80 32.74 -15.28 0.91
N ILE A 81 32.58 -15.09 -0.39
CA ILE A 81 32.99 -13.89 -1.11
C ILE A 81 31.77 -13.38 -1.87
N VAL A 82 31.30 -12.19 -1.53
CA VAL A 82 30.16 -11.54 -2.16
C VAL A 82 30.65 -10.36 -2.97
N VAL A 83 30.39 -10.33 -4.28
CA VAL A 83 30.72 -9.21 -5.16
C VAL A 83 29.47 -8.43 -5.50
N ILE A 84 29.45 -7.15 -5.13
CA ILE A 84 28.37 -6.23 -5.46
C ILE A 84 28.76 -5.46 -6.71
N LEU A 85 28.04 -5.68 -7.80
CA LEU A 85 28.24 -4.93 -9.04
C LEU A 85 27.60 -3.54 -8.95
N PRO A 86 28.17 -2.52 -9.61
CA PRO A 86 27.55 -1.20 -9.67
C PRO A 86 26.20 -1.22 -10.41
N SER A 87 25.35 -0.26 -10.06
CA SER A 87 24.23 0.15 -10.91
C SER A 87 24.74 0.81 -12.20
N ASN A 88 23.85 1.39 -13.02
CA ASN A 88 24.24 2.08 -14.26
C ASN A 88 24.85 3.48 -14.00
N ILE A 89 25.98 3.49 -13.29
CA ILE A 89 26.81 4.67 -13.02
C ILE A 89 27.68 5.01 -14.23
N MET A 90 28.41 6.13 -14.15
CA MET A 90 29.25 6.63 -15.23
C MET A 90 30.67 6.05 -15.13
N TRP A 91 31.14 5.45 -16.22
CA TRP A 91 32.57 5.29 -16.45
C TRP A 91 33.15 6.63 -16.91
N LYS A 92 34.37 6.95 -16.47
CA LYS A 92 35.04 8.23 -16.75
C LYS A 92 36.49 7.96 -17.15
N SER A 93 36.99 8.70 -18.15
CA SER A 93 38.42 8.71 -18.49
C SER A 93 39.01 10.11 -18.35
N TYR A 94 40.28 10.16 -17.97
CA TYR A 94 41.09 11.36 -18.00
C TYR A 94 42.09 11.28 -19.15
N LEU A 95 42.31 12.41 -19.81
CA LEU A 95 43.31 12.57 -20.85
C LEU A 95 44.47 13.38 -20.28
N LYS A 96 45.67 12.82 -20.35
CA LYS A 96 46.89 13.55 -20.03
C LYS A 96 47.28 14.41 -21.25
N ILE A 97 47.07 15.71 -21.14
CA ILE A 97 47.45 16.68 -22.18
C ILE A 97 48.81 17.26 -21.79
N VAL A 98 49.79 17.10 -22.67
CA VAL A 98 51.09 17.76 -22.52
C VAL A 98 51.01 19.11 -23.21
N THR A 99 51.06 20.19 -22.44
CA THR A 99 51.13 21.55 -22.98
C THR A 99 52.49 21.78 -23.64
N ARG A 100 52.56 22.73 -24.60
CA ARG A 100 53.80 23.11 -25.32
C ARG A 100 54.96 23.47 -24.39
N ASN A 101 54.69 23.76 -23.12
CA ASN A 101 55.66 24.18 -22.11
C ASN A 101 56.18 23.00 -21.26
N GLY A 102 55.88 21.75 -21.65
CA GLY A 102 56.26 20.54 -20.92
C GLY A 102 55.43 20.26 -19.65
N ARG A 103 54.43 21.10 -19.35
CA ARG A 103 53.52 20.86 -18.21
C ARG A 103 52.38 19.93 -18.66
N SER A 104 52.17 18.84 -17.95
CA SER A 104 51.00 17.98 -18.16
C SER A 104 49.82 18.44 -17.30
N SER A 105 48.66 18.64 -17.90
CA SER A 105 47.37 18.72 -17.22
C SER A 105 46.57 17.44 -17.48
N GLU A 106 45.77 17.02 -16.51
CA GLU A 106 44.74 16.01 -16.73
C GLU A 106 43.44 16.76 -17.03
N GLU A 107 42.89 16.56 -18.22
CA GLU A 107 41.57 17.07 -18.59
C GLU A 107 40.57 15.91 -18.64
N PHE A 108 39.31 16.24 -18.40
CA PHE A 108 38.23 15.27 -18.49
C PHE A 108 38.10 14.79 -19.93
N GLY A 109 38.23 13.48 -20.14
CA GLY A 109 38.11 12.84 -21.44
C GLY A 109 36.66 12.48 -21.74
N VAL A 110 36.37 11.18 -21.69
CA VAL A 110 35.07 10.60 -22.05
C VAL A 110 34.32 10.17 -20.80
N SER A 111 32.99 10.37 -20.80
CA SER A 111 32.09 9.83 -19.79
C SER A 111 30.92 9.11 -20.43
N GLU A 112 30.75 7.84 -20.09
CA GLU A 112 29.70 6.99 -20.66
C GLU A 112 29.08 6.13 -19.56
N PRO A 113 27.75 5.92 -19.57
CA PRO A 113 27.12 4.98 -18.64
C PRO A 113 27.65 3.56 -18.83
N ILE A 114 27.78 2.78 -17.74
CA ILE A 114 28.27 1.39 -17.79
C ILE A 114 27.50 0.52 -18.79
N LYS A 115 26.18 0.73 -18.94
CA LYS A 115 25.36 -0.02 -19.91
C LYS A 115 25.84 0.11 -21.37
N ASN A 116 26.53 1.20 -21.70
CA ASN A 116 27.05 1.45 -23.06
C ASN A 116 28.42 0.77 -23.29
N ILE A 117 29.06 0.26 -22.23
CA ILE A 117 30.39 -0.34 -22.28
C ILE A 117 30.41 -1.77 -21.71
N LEU A 118 29.26 -2.46 -21.71
CA LEU A 118 29.10 -3.80 -21.15
C LEU A 118 30.18 -4.82 -21.57
N PRO A 119 30.63 -4.88 -22.85
CA PRO A 119 31.72 -5.79 -23.23
C PRO A 119 33.03 -5.51 -22.48
N SER A 120 33.43 -4.24 -22.37
CA SER A 120 34.63 -3.83 -21.62
C SER A 120 34.45 -4.04 -20.13
N PHE A 121 33.26 -3.77 -19.60
CA PHE A 121 32.90 -4.00 -18.20
C PHE A 121 33.02 -5.48 -17.83
N ILE A 122 32.44 -6.39 -18.63
CA ILE A 122 32.58 -7.84 -18.44
C ILE A 122 34.04 -8.28 -18.55
N SER A 123 34.82 -7.69 -19.46
CA SER A 123 36.25 -7.97 -19.57
C SER A 123 37.00 -7.62 -18.27
N ILE A 124 36.70 -6.45 -17.67
CA ILE A 124 37.29 -6.06 -16.38
C ILE A 124 36.88 -7.04 -15.27
N LEU A 125 35.59 -7.39 -15.21
CA LEU A 125 35.13 -8.36 -14.22
C LEU A 125 35.84 -9.71 -14.40
N SER A 126 36.13 -10.14 -15.63
CA SER A 126 36.84 -11.40 -15.91
C SER A 126 38.31 -11.34 -15.49
N ASP A 127 38.92 -10.15 -15.55
CA ASP A 127 40.26 -9.90 -15.03
C ASP A 127 40.32 -9.97 -13.50
N PHE A 128 39.18 -9.78 -12.81
CA PHE A 128 39.08 -9.66 -11.35
C PHE A 128 38.46 -10.88 -10.65
N ILE A 129 37.36 -11.42 -11.18
CA ILE A 129 36.61 -12.54 -10.61
C ILE A 129 37.00 -13.81 -11.38
N PRO A 130 37.45 -14.88 -10.71
CA PRO A 130 37.75 -16.14 -11.37
C PRO A 130 36.53 -16.73 -12.09
N GLU A 131 36.76 -17.32 -13.26
CA GLU A 131 35.80 -18.16 -14.00
C GLU A 131 34.45 -17.50 -14.38
N ILE A 132 34.45 -16.23 -14.78
CA ILE A 132 33.24 -15.59 -15.31
C ILE A 132 32.74 -16.33 -16.55
N LYS A 133 31.54 -16.90 -16.44
CA LYS A 133 30.78 -17.53 -17.52
C LYS A 133 29.31 -17.09 -17.46
N PHE A 134 29.10 -15.78 -17.44
CA PHE A 134 27.78 -15.13 -17.54
C PHE A 134 27.90 -13.89 -18.42
N SER A 135 26.77 -13.45 -18.97
CA SER A 135 26.65 -12.11 -19.55
C SER A 135 25.77 -11.23 -18.68
N LEU A 136 25.97 -9.92 -18.78
CA LEU A 136 25.13 -8.92 -18.14
C LEU A 136 24.30 -8.21 -19.19
N MET A 137 23.04 -8.00 -18.86
CA MET A 137 22.07 -7.30 -19.70
C MET A 137 21.56 -6.09 -18.92
N TYR A 138 21.37 -4.96 -19.60
CA TYR A 138 20.80 -3.75 -18.99
C TYR A 138 19.27 -3.79 -19.07
N GLU A 139 18.63 -3.85 -17.92
CA GLU A 139 17.19 -3.74 -17.74
C GLU A 139 16.94 -3.44 -16.27
N ASN A 140 16.19 -2.39 -15.97
CA ASN A 140 15.88 -2.06 -14.58
C ASN A 140 14.89 -3.08 -14.03
N THR A 141 15.21 -3.64 -12.86
CA THR A 141 14.40 -4.66 -12.21
C THR A 141 14.28 -4.37 -10.73
N THR A 142 13.19 -4.87 -10.14
CA THR A 142 12.94 -4.83 -8.71
C THR A 142 12.74 -6.27 -8.22
N SER A 143 13.38 -6.58 -7.10
CA SER A 143 13.32 -7.89 -6.44
C SER A 143 13.00 -7.67 -4.97
N LYS A 144 12.46 -8.69 -4.31
CA LYS A 144 12.11 -8.62 -2.89
C LYS A 144 12.84 -9.69 -2.11
N ILE A 145 13.44 -9.31 -0.98
CA ILE A 145 13.93 -10.26 0.03
C ILE A 145 13.15 -9.95 1.31
N ASN A 146 12.28 -10.87 1.71
CA ASN A 146 11.26 -10.65 2.73
C ASN A 146 10.36 -9.45 2.36
N ASP A 147 10.31 -8.41 3.21
CA ASP A 147 9.54 -7.19 2.98
C ASP A 147 10.38 -6.00 2.49
N VAL A 148 11.61 -6.24 2.04
CA VAL A 148 12.53 -5.20 1.56
C VAL A 148 12.71 -5.30 0.05
N GLU A 149 12.51 -4.19 -0.64
CA GLU A 149 12.70 -4.06 -2.09
C GLU A 149 14.14 -3.70 -2.45
N TYR A 150 14.66 -4.36 -3.48
CA TYR A 150 16.00 -4.19 -4.02
C TYR A 150 15.90 -3.85 -5.51
N ASN A 151 16.60 -2.79 -5.91
CA ASN A 151 16.65 -2.36 -7.30
C ASN A 151 17.97 -2.78 -7.94
N ALA A 152 17.90 -3.23 -9.19
CA ALA A 152 19.07 -3.55 -10.01
C ALA A 152 18.92 -2.94 -11.41
N ALA A 153 20.01 -2.40 -11.95
CA ALA A 153 20.06 -1.88 -13.32
C ALA A 153 20.48 -2.94 -14.36
N PHE A 154 21.00 -4.07 -13.87
CA PHE A 154 21.51 -5.16 -14.69
C PHE A 154 21.00 -6.50 -14.16
N TYR A 155 20.88 -7.47 -15.04
CA TYR A 155 20.60 -8.87 -14.68
C TYR A 155 21.58 -9.82 -15.37
N PHE A 156 21.74 -10.99 -14.77
CA PHE A 156 22.59 -12.06 -15.29
C PHE A 156 21.83 -12.89 -16.31
N ASN A 157 22.43 -13.06 -17.49
CA ASN A 157 22.01 -14.06 -18.45
C ASN A 157 23.00 -15.23 -18.38
N LEU A 158 22.50 -16.39 -17.95
CA LEU A 158 23.31 -17.57 -17.67
C LEU A 158 23.18 -18.58 -18.80
N PRO A 159 24.26 -18.89 -19.55
CA PRO A 159 24.24 -20.00 -20.50
C PRO A 159 24.18 -21.34 -19.76
N ASN A 160 23.71 -22.39 -20.42
CA ASN A 160 23.65 -23.75 -19.85
C ASN A 160 25.01 -24.26 -19.32
N SER A 161 26.11 -23.79 -19.91
CA SER A 161 27.49 -24.12 -19.51
C SER A 161 28.02 -23.27 -18.34
N SER A 162 27.19 -22.45 -17.70
CA SER A 162 27.62 -21.58 -16.61
C SER A 162 27.98 -22.38 -15.36
N ASN A 163 29.09 -21.98 -14.74
CA ASN A 163 29.49 -22.43 -13.41
C ASN A 163 28.65 -21.76 -12.31
N PHE A 164 27.71 -20.88 -12.65
CA PHE A 164 26.85 -20.19 -11.71
C PHE A 164 25.43 -20.77 -11.69
N VAL A 165 24.76 -20.64 -10.56
CA VAL A 165 23.32 -20.89 -10.38
C VAL A 165 22.61 -19.60 -9.96
N PRO A 166 21.37 -19.38 -10.41
CA PRO A 166 20.54 -18.28 -9.92
C PRO A 166 20.11 -18.54 -8.47
N LEU A 167 20.13 -17.51 -7.63
CA LEU A 167 19.62 -17.55 -6.25
C LEU A 167 18.46 -16.57 -5.99
N LEU A 168 18.45 -15.42 -6.67
CA LEU A 168 17.36 -14.45 -6.62
C LEU A 168 17.03 -13.96 -8.02
N VAL A 169 15.73 -13.86 -8.28
CA VAL A 169 15.15 -13.29 -9.49
C VAL A 169 14.26 -12.09 -9.15
N SER A 170 14.06 -11.22 -10.12
CA SER A 170 13.09 -10.11 -10.03
C SER A 170 11.65 -10.63 -9.98
N GLU A 171 10.77 -9.92 -9.27
CA GLU A 171 9.40 -10.39 -9.00
C GLU A 171 8.55 -10.53 -10.28
N SER A 172 8.57 -9.53 -11.15
CA SER A 172 7.67 -9.49 -12.31
C SER A 172 8.28 -10.04 -13.60
N SER A 173 9.60 -10.00 -13.74
CA SER A 173 10.30 -10.32 -14.99
C SER A 173 11.19 -11.56 -14.90
N GLU A 174 11.27 -12.19 -13.73
CA GLU A 174 12.02 -13.41 -13.45
C GLU A 174 13.50 -13.33 -13.88
N LYS A 175 14.07 -12.12 -13.90
CA LYS A 175 15.44 -11.86 -14.31
C LYS A 175 16.37 -12.11 -13.14
N VAL A 176 17.46 -12.83 -13.38
CA VAL A 176 18.41 -13.22 -12.32
C VAL A 176 19.24 -12.02 -11.87
N VAL A 177 19.20 -11.69 -10.58
CA VAL A 177 19.92 -10.54 -9.98
C VAL A 177 20.94 -10.95 -8.90
N LEU A 178 20.95 -12.22 -8.51
CA LEU A 178 21.94 -12.83 -7.63
C LEU A 178 22.29 -14.22 -8.16
N ILE A 179 23.59 -14.49 -8.23
CA ILE A 179 24.13 -15.78 -8.64
C ILE A 179 25.17 -16.28 -7.64
N ALA A 180 25.31 -17.59 -7.53
CA ALA A 180 26.37 -18.25 -6.79
C ALA A 180 27.14 -19.22 -7.67
N ASN A 181 28.45 -19.31 -7.48
CA ASN A 181 29.28 -20.28 -8.18
C ASN A 181 29.05 -21.69 -7.58
N LYS A 182 28.90 -22.69 -8.43
CA LYS A 182 28.65 -24.09 -8.05
C LYS A 182 29.84 -24.75 -7.35
N PHE A 183 31.04 -24.24 -7.58
CA PHE A 183 32.30 -24.88 -7.21
C PHE A 183 33.17 -24.03 -6.28
N SER A 184 32.73 -22.81 -5.94
CA SER A 184 33.45 -21.91 -5.03
C SER A 184 32.46 -21.10 -4.21
N ASN A 185 32.96 -20.49 -3.13
CA ASN A 185 32.14 -19.69 -2.22
C ASN A 185 31.90 -18.26 -2.73
N ILE A 186 31.78 -18.08 -4.06
CA ILE A 186 31.64 -16.77 -4.71
C ILE A 186 30.18 -16.52 -5.05
N TYR A 187 29.67 -15.39 -4.60
CA TYR A 187 28.34 -14.85 -4.86
C TYR A 187 28.50 -13.52 -5.59
N ILE A 188 27.63 -13.23 -6.56
CA ILE A 188 27.67 -11.98 -7.33
C ILE A 188 26.26 -11.45 -7.47
N CYS A 189 26.06 -10.17 -7.13
CA CYS A 189 24.75 -9.52 -7.19
C CYS A 189 24.81 -8.18 -7.93
N THR A 190 23.68 -7.82 -8.54
CA THR A 190 23.45 -6.49 -9.17
C THR A 190 22.55 -5.58 -8.34
N ILE A 191 22.06 -6.09 -7.20
CA ILE A 191 21.29 -5.34 -6.20
C ILE A 191 22.21 -4.62 -5.22
N ASP A 192 21.79 -3.45 -4.75
CA ASP A 192 22.50 -2.71 -3.70
C ASP A 192 22.10 -3.23 -2.30
N ILE A 193 22.95 -4.09 -1.75
CA ILE A 193 22.77 -4.66 -0.41
C ILE A 193 23.33 -3.76 0.70
N LEU A 194 24.09 -2.71 0.36
CA LEU A 194 24.72 -1.79 1.33
C LEU A 194 23.91 -0.50 1.55
N LYS A 195 22.80 -0.34 0.83
CA LYS A 195 21.87 0.80 0.96
C LYS A 195 21.39 1.06 2.39
N SER A 196 21.18 0.02 3.20
CA SER A 196 20.82 0.15 4.62
C SER A 196 21.09 -1.15 5.39
N ASP A 197 21.07 -1.07 6.73
CA ASP A 197 21.23 -2.24 7.61
C ASP A 197 20.20 -3.35 7.32
N SER A 198 18.93 -3.00 7.06
CA SER A 198 17.90 -3.99 6.73
C SER A 198 18.18 -4.69 5.40
N HIS A 199 18.67 -3.95 4.40
CA HIS A 199 19.03 -4.54 3.10
C HIS A 199 20.18 -5.54 3.27
N PHE A 200 21.18 -5.16 4.06
CA PHE A 200 22.34 -5.98 4.36
C PHE A 200 21.95 -7.25 5.12
N LEU A 201 21.25 -7.12 6.25
CA LEU A 201 20.91 -8.25 7.11
C LEU A 201 20.00 -9.26 6.40
N ASN A 202 18.96 -8.79 5.70
CA ASN A 202 18.07 -9.67 4.94
C ASN A 202 18.84 -10.48 3.89
N PHE A 203 19.75 -9.83 3.16
CA PHE A 203 20.57 -10.51 2.16
C PHE A 203 21.48 -11.56 2.80
N ILE A 204 22.22 -11.17 3.85
CA ILE A 204 23.18 -12.06 4.52
C ILE A 204 22.48 -13.28 5.11
N TYR A 205 21.38 -13.10 5.84
CA TYR A 205 20.65 -14.21 6.45
C TYR A 205 19.97 -15.12 5.43
N GLN A 206 19.46 -14.57 4.33
CA GLN A 206 18.71 -15.35 3.36
C GLN A 206 19.62 -16.19 2.45
N TYR A 207 20.77 -15.64 2.03
CA TYR A 207 21.57 -16.24 0.95
C TYR A 207 22.99 -16.65 1.33
N ILE A 208 23.57 -16.03 2.35
CA ILE A 208 24.99 -16.21 2.67
C ILE A 208 25.19 -17.09 3.89
N VAL A 209 24.44 -16.84 4.97
CA VAL A 209 24.43 -17.72 6.13
C VAL A 209 23.81 -19.04 5.69
N GLU A 210 24.58 -20.13 5.80
CA GLU A 210 24.02 -21.46 5.63
C GLU A 210 22.96 -21.63 6.72
N LYS A 211 21.71 -21.89 6.32
CA LYS A 211 20.76 -22.51 7.23
C LYS A 211 21.42 -23.80 7.64
N GLU A 212 21.68 -24.01 8.93
CA GLU A 212 22.12 -25.31 9.41
C GLU A 212 21.24 -26.36 8.75
N VAL A 213 21.86 -27.31 8.05
CA VAL A 213 21.15 -28.47 7.55
C VAL A 213 20.70 -29.23 8.79
N GLN A 214 19.53 -28.87 9.30
CA GLN A 214 18.86 -29.67 10.30
C GLN A 214 18.66 -31.04 9.66
N THR A 215 19.10 -32.08 10.37
CA THR A 215 18.79 -33.45 10.00
C THR A 215 17.30 -33.51 9.72
N PRO A 216 16.83 -34.01 8.56
CA PRO A 216 15.41 -34.05 8.28
C PRO A 216 14.73 -34.76 9.43
N ILE A 217 13.88 -34.01 10.13
CA ILE A 217 13.18 -34.48 11.31
C ILE A 217 12.42 -35.75 10.89
N PRO A 218 12.73 -36.93 11.46
CA PRO A 218 12.06 -38.16 11.06
C PRO A 218 10.56 -38.03 11.33
N GLN A 219 9.72 -38.46 10.38
CA GLN A 219 8.25 -38.35 10.52
C GLN A 219 7.69 -39.01 11.80
N TRP A 220 8.41 -40.00 12.35
CA TRP A 220 7.99 -40.65 13.60
C TRP A 220 8.30 -39.82 14.84
N ILE A 221 9.14 -38.77 14.78
CA ILE A 221 9.42 -37.94 15.96
C ILE A 221 8.15 -37.30 16.50
N ASP A 222 7.23 -36.92 15.62
CA ASP A 222 5.97 -36.26 15.97
C ASP A 222 5.03 -37.21 16.75
N THR A 223 5.36 -38.51 16.78
CA THR A 223 4.64 -39.50 17.60
C THR A 223 5.21 -39.63 19.02
N ILE A 224 6.34 -38.98 19.31
CA ILE A 224 6.97 -38.97 20.63
C ILE A 224 6.61 -37.66 21.33
N SER A 225 5.73 -37.75 22.32
CA SER A 225 5.46 -36.64 23.25
C SER A 225 6.37 -36.74 24.47
N ILE A 226 7.05 -35.66 24.81
CA ILE A 226 7.88 -35.57 26.02
C ILE A 226 7.37 -34.46 26.94
N LEU A 227 7.70 -34.55 28.23
CA LEU A 227 7.38 -33.51 29.21
C LEU A 227 5.89 -33.14 29.20
N ASP A 228 5.59 -31.88 28.89
CA ASP A 228 4.27 -31.26 28.84
C ASP A 228 3.76 -31.07 27.41
N ASP A 229 4.31 -31.76 26.40
CA ASP A 229 3.90 -31.65 24.99
C ASP A 229 2.39 -31.90 24.80
N VAL A 230 1.83 -32.86 25.54
CA VAL A 230 0.40 -33.19 25.47
C VAL A 230 -0.44 -32.04 26.04
N GLU A 231 -0.11 -31.56 27.23
CA GLU A 231 -0.82 -30.45 27.89
C GLU A 231 -0.69 -29.16 27.08
N SER A 232 0.50 -28.88 26.55
CA SER A 232 0.78 -27.75 25.67
C SER A 232 -0.01 -27.83 24.37
N SER A 233 -0.08 -29.01 23.75
CA SER A 233 -0.86 -29.23 22.52
C SER A 233 -2.36 -29.02 22.76
N GLU A 234 -2.89 -29.56 23.86
CA GLU A 234 -4.29 -29.31 24.27
C GLU A 234 -4.54 -27.82 24.51
N LYS A 235 -3.59 -27.12 25.16
CA LYS A 235 -3.70 -25.68 25.40
C LYS A 235 -3.68 -24.87 24.11
N ILE A 236 -2.83 -25.24 23.15
CA ILE A 236 -2.78 -24.62 21.82
C ILE A 236 -4.12 -24.80 21.10
N ILE A 237 -4.73 -25.99 21.17
CA ILE A 237 -6.05 -26.24 20.57
C ILE A 237 -7.12 -25.36 21.23
N GLU A 238 -7.13 -25.27 22.57
CA GLU A 238 -8.06 -24.42 23.30
C GLU A 238 -7.89 -22.93 22.92
N LEU A 239 -6.65 -22.45 22.84
CA LEU A 239 -6.34 -21.07 22.46
C LEU A 239 -6.75 -20.76 21.02
N LYS A 240 -6.49 -21.68 20.08
CA LYS A 240 -6.93 -21.54 18.68
C LYS A 240 -8.44 -21.49 18.56
N LYS A 241 -9.17 -22.24 19.38
CA LYS A 241 -10.63 -22.16 19.42
C LYS A 241 -11.10 -20.78 19.90
N LYS A 242 -10.51 -20.26 20.97
CA LYS A 242 -10.81 -18.90 21.46
C LYS A 242 -10.47 -17.82 20.45
N GLU A 243 -9.35 -17.95 19.74
CA GLU A 243 -8.96 -17.05 18.66
C GLU A 243 -10.03 -16.99 17.57
N ALA A 244 -10.50 -18.15 17.11
CA ALA A 244 -11.56 -18.23 16.10
C ALA A 244 -12.88 -17.59 16.59
N GLU A 245 -13.26 -17.79 17.85
CA GLU A 245 -14.44 -17.16 18.46
C GLU A 245 -14.31 -15.64 18.52
N ILE A 246 -13.14 -15.13 18.93
CA ILE A 246 -12.86 -13.68 19.00
C ILE A 246 -12.88 -13.05 17.61
N LEU A 247 -12.26 -13.69 16.62
CA LEU A 247 -12.26 -13.21 15.22
C LEU A 247 -13.68 -13.13 14.66
N SER A 248 -14.51 -14.15 14.89
CA SER A 248 -15.92 -14.12 14.48
C SER A 248 -16.69 -12.97 15.12
N GLU A 249 -16.39 -12.65 16.39
CA GLU A 249 -17.03 -11.52 17.07
C GLU A 249 -16.55 -10.18 16.50
N ILE A 250 -15.26 -10.03 16.20
CA ILE A 250 -14.72 -8.84 15.51
C ILE A 250 -15.45 -8.61 14.18
N ASP A 251 -15.65 -9.66 13.38
CA ASP A 251 -16.34 -9.55 12.09
C ASP A 251 -17.79 -9.06 12.26
N LYS A 252 -18.52 -9.56 13.26
CA LYS A 252 -19.88 -9.08 13.56
C LYS A 252 -19.88 -7.60 13.94
N GLN A 253 -18.94 -7.16 14.77
CA GLN A 253 -18.83 -5.76 15.17
C GLN A 253 -18.46 -4.88 13.97
N ALA A 254 -17.57 -5.34 13.09
CA ALA A 254 -17.19 -4.63 11.87
C ALA A 254 -18.38 -4.48 10.90
N LEU A 255 -19.18 -5.53 10.72
CA LEU A 255 -20.42 -5.48 9.93
C LEU A 255 -21.43 -4.46 10.52
N ALA A 256 -21.59 -4.43 11.84
CA ALA A 256 -22.44 -3.46 12.51
C ALA A 256 -21.95 -2.01 12.30
N ILE A 257 -20.64 -1.77 12.42
CA ILE A 257 -20.03 -0.46 12.12
C ILE A 257 -20.26 -0.07 10.67
N ASN A 258 -20.10 -1.00 9.73
CA ASN A 258 -20.34 -0.73 8.32
C ASN A 258 -21.81 -0.36 8.04
N GLY A 259 -22.76 -1.08 8.64
CA GLY A 259 -24.18 -0.71 8.60
C GLY A 259 -24.43 0.70 9.14
N ASN A 260 -23.83 1.05 10.28
CA ASN A 260 -23.92 2.39 10.85
C ASN A 260 -23.29 3.46 9.93
N ASN A 261 -22.22 3.16 9.20
CA ASN A 261 -21.60 4.07 8.24
C ASN A 261 -22.51 4.36 7.05
N ILE A 262 -23.22 3.34 6.53
CA ILE A 262 -24.22 3.52 5.48
C ILE A 262 -25.32 4.48 5.96
N ILE A 263 -25.80 4.32 7.18
CA ILE A 263 -26.82 5.21 7.75
C ILE A 263 -26.27 6.64 7.93
N LYS A 264 -25.07 6.80 8.48
CA LYS A 264 -24.41 8.11 8.65
C LYS A 264 -24.18 8.84 7.32
N SER A 265 -24.09 8.11 6.20
CA SER A 265 -23.90 8.72 4.88
C SER A 265 -25.07 9.62 4.45
N ILE A 266 -26.25 9.50 5.08
CA ILE A 266 -27.38 10.43 4.92
C ILE A 266 -26.99 11.91 5.15
N LEU A 267 -25.92 12.15 5.91
CA LEU A 267 -25.44 13.49 6.23
C LEU A 267 -24.63 14.14 5.10
N TYR A 268 -24.15 13.39 4.09
CA TYR A 268 -23.37 13.95 2.98
C TYR A 268 -23.82 13.49 1.58
N GLU A 269 -24.56 12.39 1.49
CA GLU A 269 -25.03 11.83 0.21
C GLU A 269 -26.06 12.74 -0.49
N LYS A 270 -26.25 12.49 -1.79
CA LYS A 270 -27.20 13.20 -2.66
C LYS A 270 -27.80 12.25 -3.72
N GLY A 271 -28.86 12.72 -4.39
CA GLY A 271 -29.53 11.96 -5.46
C GLY A 271 -30.02 10.60 -4.99
N ASP A 272 -29.96 9.60 -5.87
CA ASP A 272 -30.54 8.27 -5.64
C ASP A 272 -30.01 7.58 -4.39
N THR A 273 -28.74 7.77 -4.03
CA THR A 273 -28.15 7.19 -2.81
C THR A 273 -28.84 7.74 -1.57
N LEU A 274 -29.03 9.06 -1.51
CA LEU A 274 -29.75 9.70 -0.41
C LEU A 274 -31.20 9.22 -0.35
N VAL A 275 -31.88 9.14 -1.50
CA VAL A 275 -33.27 8.63 -1.60
C VAL A 275 -33.38 7.21 -1.05
N LYS A 276 -32.44 6.32 -1.41
CA LYS A 276 -32.41 4.93 -0.93
C LYS A 276 -32.27 4.85 0.58
N ILE A 277 -31.33 5.60 1.16
CA ILE A 277 -31.12 5.59 2.62
C ILE A 277 -32.38 6.10 3.33
N VAL A 278 -32.94 7.22 2.86
CA VAL A 278 -34.18 7.79 3.41
C VAL A 278 -35.32 6.78 3.37
N LYS A 279 -35.55 6.11 2.24
CA LYS A 279 -36.57 5.05 2.12
C LYS A 279 -36.36 3.96 3.16
N THR A 280 -35.13 3.46 3.30
CA THR A 280 -34.80 2.45 4.31
C THR A 280 -35.12 2.93 5.72
N LEU A 281 -34.70 4.15 6.11
CA LEU A 281 -34.96 4.66 7.46
C LEU A 281 -36.45 4.83 7.73
N ILE A 282 -37.20 5.43 6.79
CA ILE A 282 -38.65 5.67 6.96
C ILE A 282 -39.41 4.34 6.98
N SER A 283 -39.09 3.39 6.09
CA SER A 283 -39.69 2.05 6.07
C SER A 283 -39.51 1.32 7.40
N GLU A 284 -38.29 1.34 7.95
CA GLU A 284 -38.02 0.70 9.25
C GLU A 284 -38.72 1.42 10.40
N MET A 285 -38.67 2.76 10.45
CA MET A 285 -39.29 3.53 11.53
C MET A 285 -40.81 3.40 11.54
N MET A 286 -41.45 3.37 10.37
CA MET A 286 -42.92 3.27 10.25
C MET A 286 -43.41 1.82 10.15
N ASN A 287 -42.52 0.85 10.01
CA ASN A 287 -42.84 -0.55 9.72
C ASN A 287 -43.70 -0.70 8.44
N ILE A 288 -43.28 -0.04 7.35
CA ILE A 288 -43.98 -0.03 6.05
C ILE A 288 -43.07 -0.59 4.97
N ASP A 289 -43.60 -1.50 4.17
CA ASP A 289 -42.93 -1.98 2.96
C ASP A 289 -43.15 -1.00 1.80
N MET A 290 -42.07 -0.38 1.33
CA MET A 290 -42.07 0.53 0.18
C MET A 290 -41.48 -0.13 -1.09
N SER A 291 -41.18 -1.43 -1.06
CA SER A 291 -40.52 -2.14 -2.17
C SER A 291 -41.39 -2.23 -3.43
N SER A 292 -42.72 -2.12 -3.28
CA SER A 292 -43.69 -2.10 -4.38
C SER A 292 -43.92 -0.69 -4.97
N PHE A 293 -43.25 0.34 -4.45
CA PHE A 293 -43.35 1.70 -4.98
C PHE A 293 -42.81 1.76 -6.40
N VAL A 294 -43.69 2.08 -7.35
CA VAL A 294 -43.33 2.40 -8.73
C VAL A 294 -43.49 3.90 -8.89
N ASP A 295 -42.38 4.58 -9.19
CA ASP A 295 -42.40 6.02 -9.51
C ASP A 295 -43.25 6.24 -10.76
N LYS A 296 -44.46 6.76 -10.55
CA LYS A 296 -45.44 7.03 -11.60
C LYS A 296 -45.83 8.51 -11.68
N LYS A 297 -45.48 9.31 -10.67
CA LYS A 297 -46.05 10.66 -10.45
C LYS A 297 -45.03 11.71 -9.97
N GLY A 298 -43.74 11.36 -9.89
CA GLY A 298 -42.65 12.32 -9.68
C GLY A 298 -42.18 12.48 -8.23
N GLU A 299 -42.85 11.85 -7.25
CA GLU A 299 -42.40 11.81 -5.85
C GLU A 299 -41.25 10.82 -5.63
N ASP A 300 -40.33 11.16 -4.72
CA ASP A 300 -39.20 10.30 -4.39
C ASP A 300 -39.65 9.05 -3.62
N PHE A 301 -40.67 9.15 -2.75
CA PHE A 301 -41.31 8.01 -2.10
C PHE A 301 -42.77 8.26 -1.70
N LEU A 302 -43.52 7.17 -1.53
CA LEU A 302 -44.86 7.16 -0.92
C LEU A 302 -44.86 6.10 0.19
N ALA A 303 -45.32 6.50 1.39
CA ALA A 303 -45.48 5.61 2.53
C ALA A 303 -46.93 5.62 3.01
N GLU A 304 -47.60 4.47 3.00
CA GLU A 304 -49.01 4.36 3.36
C GLU A 304 -49.16 3.66 4.72
N THR A 305 -49.84 4.34 5.66
CA THR A 305 -50.31 3.77 6.92
C THR A 305 -51.82 3.54 6.89
N GLU A 306 -52.41 3.05 7.98
CA GLU A 306 -53.87 2.92 8.10
C GLU A 306 -54.58 4.27 8.02
N GLU A 307 -54.00 5.35 8.57
CA GLU A 307 -54.66 6.65 8.73
C GLU A 307 -54.12 7.74 7.79
N VAL A 308 -52.84 7.65 7.40
CA VAL A 308 -52.11 8.73 6.70
C VAL A 308 -51.28 8.17 5.55
N ILE A 309 -51.29 8.88 4.43
CA ILE A 309 -50.40 8.69 3.28
C ILE A 309 -49.34 9.79 3.32
N PHE A 310 -48.07 9.40 3.42
CA PHE A 310 -46.95 10.32 3.34
C PHE A 310 -46.39 10.35 1.92
N LEU A 311 -46.32 11.55 1.34
CA LEU A 311 -45.66 11.81 0.06
C LEU A 311 -44.34 12.52 0.33
N GLY A 312 -43.25 11.94 -0.14
CA GLY A 312 -41.90 12.36 0.19
C GLY A 312 -41.13 12.91 -1.00
N GLU A 313 -40.49 14.05 -0.79
CA GLU A 313 -39.48 14.61 -1.68
C GLU A 313 -38.14 14.69 -0.94
N VAL A 314 -37.06 14.22 -1.58
CA VAL A 314 -35.72 14.12 -1.00
C VAL A 314 -34.74 14.97 -1.82
N LYS A 315 -34.06 15.92 -1.18
CA LYS A 315 -33.11 16.81 -1.84
C LYS A 315 -31.78 16.89 -1.10
N GLY A 316 -30.71 16.45 -1.78
CA GLY A 316 -29.33 16.71 -1.38
C GLY A 316 -28.76 17.91 -2.14
N THR A 317 -28.23 18.91 -1.45
CA THR A 317 -27.72 20.13 -2.07
C THR A 317 -26.55 20.74 -1.29
N LYS A 318 -25.56 21.27 -2.01
CA LYS A 318 -24.45 22.04 -1.43
C LYS A 318 -24.90 23.42 -0.92
N ASN A 319 -26.03 23.90 -1.40
CA ASN A 319 -26.58 25.22 -1.08
C ASN A 319 -27.74 25.11 -0.09
N TYR A 320 -28.29 26.26 0.31
CA TYR A 320 -29.51 26.40 1.11
C TYR A 320 -30.73 25.68 0.51
N VAL A 321 -31.70 25.39 1.37
CA VAL A 321 -33.02 24.87 0.98
C VAL A 321 -33.74 25.87 0.08
N LYS A 322 -34.13 25.43 -1.12
CA LYS A 322 -34.82 26.28 -2.11
C LYS A 322 -36.33 26.21 -1.93
N THR A 323 -36.99 27.36 -2.03
CA THR A 323 -38.46 27.48 -2.04
C THR A 323 -39.14 26.69 -3.16
N SER A 324 -38.40 26.40 -4.25
CA SER A 324 -38.85 25.55 -5.35
C SER A 324 -39.04 24.09 -4.95
N PHE A 325 -38.27 23.57 -3.98
CA PHE A 325 -38.44 22.19 -3.49
C PHE A 325 -39.80 22.00 -2.82
N LEU A 326 -40.22 22.98 -2.02
CA LEU A 326 -41.55 23.00 -1.41
C LEU A 326 -42.66 23.10 -2.46
N SER A 327 -42.50 23.94 -3.48
CA SER A 327 -43.48 24.02 -4.59
C SER A 327 -43.61 22.72 -5.36
N GLN A 328 -42.50 22.00 -5.57
CA GLN A 328 -42.52 20.73 -6.26
C GLN A 328 -43.32 19.68 -5.47
N LEU A 329 -43.04 19.55 -4.17
CA LEU A 329 -43.76 18.64 -3.29
C LEU A 329 -45.27 18.99 -3.20
N ASP A 330 -45.61 20.27 -3.11
CA ASP A 330 -47.00 20.75 -3.10
C ASP A 330 -47.76 20.32 -4.36
N ASN A 331 -47.15 20.54 -5.53
CA ASN A 331 -47.72 20.10 -6.81
C ASN A 331 -47.90 18.57 -6.87
N HIS A 332 -46.94 17.79 -6.36
CA HIS A 332 -47.07 16.32 -6.32
C HIS A 332 -48.25 15.88 -5.46
N ILE A 333 -48.50 16.56 -4.33
CA ILE A 333 -49.64 16.28 -3.45
C ILE A 333 -50.97 16.61 -4.15
N GLU A 334 -51.05 17.73 -4.86
CA GLU A 334 -52.24 18.09 -5.65
C GLU A 334 -52.53 17.05 -6.73
N LEU A 335 -51.52 16.69 -7.54
CA LEU A 335 -51.65 15.66 -8.57
C LEU A 335 -52.04 14.30 -8.01
N TYR A 336 -51.50 13.93 -6.84
CA TYR A 336 -51.90 12.71 -6.15
C TYR A 336 -53.38 12.77 -5.76
N ARG A 337 -53.86 13.86 -5.15
CA ARG A 337 -55.26 14.03 -4.75
C ARG A 337 -56.21 13.95 -5.94
N GLU A 338 -55.91 14.66 -7.04
CA GLU A 338 -56.73 14.62 -8.26
C GLU A 338 -56.86 13.20 -8.82
N SER A 339 -55.77 12.45 -8.85
CA SER A 339 -55.77 11.08 -9.38
C SER A 339 -56.53 10.06 -8.52
N GLN A 340 -56.83 10.40 -7.26
CA GLN A 340 -57.62 9.56 -6.35
C GLN A 340 -59.11 9.93 -6.37
N CYS A 341 -59.51 11.05 -6.98
CA CYS A 341 -60.91 11.49 -7.06
C CYS A 341 -61.84 10.50 -7.80
N ASP A 342 -61.31 9.67 -8.69
CA ASP A 342 -62.07 8.64 -9.41
C ASP A 342 -62.24 7.33 -8.62
N ASN A 343 -61.45 7.13 -7.56
CA ASN A 343 -61.58 5.99 -6.64
C ASN A 343 -62.29 6.44 -5.37
N SER A 344 -63.59 6.17 -5.26
CA SER A 344 -64.27 6.21 -3.98
C SER A 344 -63.55 5.28 -2.99
N LEU A 345 -63.00 5.83 -1.90
CA LEU A 345 -62.43 5.16 -0.70
C LEU A 345 -60.92 5.40 -0.45
N SER A 346 -60.55 6.64 -0.12
CA SER A 346 -59.47 6.87 0.85
C SER A 346 -59.81 8.08 1.72
N GLU A 347 -60.37 7.83 2.90
CA GLU A 347 -60.51 8.84 3.96
C GLU A 347 -59.15 9.24 4.59
N LYS A 348 -58.04 8.63 4.13
CA LYS A 348 -56.70 8.85 4.68
C LYS A 348 -56.23 10.27 4.42
N ALA A 349 -55.64 10.89 5.44
CA ALA A 349 -55.01 12.19 5.30
C ALA A 349 -53.74 12.08 4.44
N VAL A 350 -53.47 13.06 3.58
CA VAL A 350 -52.24 13.11 2.79
C VAL A 350 -51.29 14.15 3.40
N LYS A 351 -50.06 13.73 3.74
CA LYS A 351 -49.04 14.55 4.37
C LYS A 351 -47.77 14.64 3.53
N GLY A 352 -47.30 15.86 3.27
CA GLY A 352 -46.06 16.11 2.53
C GLY A 352 -44.83 16.17 3.42
N LEU A 353 -43.80 15.38 3.08
CA LEU A 353 -42.49 15.37 3.76
C LEU A 353 -41.39 15.84 2.79
N LEU A 354 -40.74 16.95 3.10
CA LEU A 354 -39.53 17.39 2.41
C LEU A 354 -38.31 17.03 3.26
N ILE A 355 -37.55 16.03 2.83
CA ILE A 355 -36.32 15.59 3.50
C ILE A 355 -35.12 16.22 2.80
N VAL A 356 -34.32 16.99 3.54
CA VAL A 356 -33.25 17.81 2.96
C VAL A 356 -31.91 17.55 3.61
N ASN A 357 -30.91 17.21 2.79
CA ASN A 357 -29.50 17.26 3.16
C ASN A 357 -28.88 18.52 2.54
N TYR A 358 -29.05 19.66 3.20
CA TYR A 358 -28.57 20.95 2.69
C TYR A 358 -27.18 21.28 3.24
N GLN A 359 -26.41 22.08 2.49
CA GLN A 359 -25.00 22.36 2.79
C GLN A 359 -24.22 21.07 3.09
N ASN A 360 -24.45 20.03 2.29
CA ASN A 360 -23.99 18.66 2.55
C ASN A 360 -22.47 18.43 2.47
N GLU A 361 -21.69 19.48 2.20
CA GLU A 361 -20.22 19.48 2.27
C GLU A 361 -19.70 20.09 3.58
N LEU A 362 -20.58 20.65 4.41
CA LEU A 362 -20.27 21.17 5.74
C LEU A 362 -20.67 20.16 6.82
N GLU A 363 -19.91 20.16 7.91
CA GLU A 363 -20.31 19.44 9.12
C GLU A 363 -21.67 19.95 9.62
N PRO A 364 -22.53 19.08 10.20
CA PRO A 364 -23.85 19.48 10.68
C PRO A 364 -23.87 20.75 11.55
N LYS A 365 -22.86 20.91 12.41
CA LYS A 365 -22.75 22.06 13.33
C LYS A 365 -22.38 23.37 12.65
N GLU A 366 -21.86 23.32 11.44
CA GLU A 366 -21.44 24.49 10.65
C GLU A 366 -22.51 24.95 9.65
N ARG A 367 -23.61 24.19 9.53
CA ARG A 367 -24.71 24.51 8.62
C ARG A 367 -25.48 25.71 9.13
N SER A 368 -25.88 26.57 8.20
CA SER A 368 -26.75 27.70 8.50
C SER A 368 -28.17 27.20 8.72
N PRO A 369 -28.94 27.74 9.67
CA PRO A 369 -30.32 27.32 9.88
C PRO A 369 -31.18 27.53 8.63
N ILE A 370 -32.19 26.67 8.46
CA ILE A 370 -33.18 26.82 7.39
C ILE A 370 -33.91 28.14 7.59
N GLN A 371 -33.92 28.97 6.55
CA GLN A 371 -34.48 30.32 6.58
C GLN A 371 -36.00 30.32 6.86
N ASP A 372 -36.46 31.32 7.63
CA ASP A 372 -37.85 31.48 8.05
C ASP A 372 -38.86 31.51 6.89
N SER A 373 -38.45 31.97 5.72
CA SER A 373 -39.33 32.04 4.55
C SER A 373 -39.76 30.66 4.04
N GLN A 374 -38.86 29.67 4.14
CA GLN A 374 -39.08 28.27 3.76
C GLN A 374 -39.95 27.60 4.83
N VAL A 375 -39.63 27.81 6.11
CA VAL A 375 -40.41 27.30 7.24
C VAL A 375 -41.85 27.82 7.20
N SER A 376 -42.03 29.12 6.98
CA SER A 376 -43.35 29.77 6.88
C SER A 376 -44.16 29.29 5.67
N LYS A 377 -43.50 28.97 4.55
CA LYS A 377 -44.17 28.39 3.39
C LYS A 377 -44.60 26.94 3.66
N ALA A 378 -43.72 26.12 4.22
CA ALA A 378 -44.06 24.76 4.60
C ALA A 378 -45.24 24.73 5.59
N TYR A 379 -45.23 25.61 6.59
CA TYR A 379 -46.33 25.71 7.54
C TYR A 379 -47.67 26.07 6.87
N ARG A 380 -47.68 27.09 6.00
CA ARG A 380 -48.89 27.52 5.27
C ARG A 380 -49.47 26.43 4.36
N ASN A 381 -48.62 25.60 3.77
CA ASN A 381 -49.02 24.57 2.82
C ASN A 381 -49.18 23.18 3.48
N ASP A 382 -49.17 23.11 4.82
CA ASP A 382 -49.26 21.86 5.59
C ASP A 382 -48.16 20.82 5.29
N LEU A 383 -46.98 21.30 4.91
CA LEU A 383 -45.80 20.49 4.64
C LEU A 383 -44.89 20.44 5.87
N LEU A 384 -44.09 19.38 5.95
CA LEU A 384 -43.06 19.22 6.97
C LEU A 384 -41.68 19.12 6.31
N ILE A 385 -40.77 20.01 6.71
CA ILE A 385 -39.35 19.96 6.37
C ILE A 385 -38.64 19.15 7.45
N ILE A 386 -37.79 18.23 7.04
CA ILE A 386 -36.99 17.38 7.93
C ILE A 386 -35.54 17.49 7.45
N ASP A 387 -34.65 18.04 8.29
CA ASP A 387 -33.21 17.97 8.04
C ASP A 387 -32.72 16.54 8.23
N THR A 388 -31.69 16.13 7.49
CA THR A 388 -31.15 14.76 7.63
C THR A 388 -30.49 14.52 8.98
N VAL A 389 -30.10 15.57 9.70
CA VAL A 389 -29.65 15.49 11.10
C VAL A 389 -30.82 15.07 12.00
N ASP A 390 -31.94 15.78 11.94
CA ASP A 390 -33.14 15.47 12.73
C ASP A 390 -33.69 14.08 12.39
N LEU A 391 -33.67 13.70 11.10
CA LEU A 391 -34.08 12.37 10.67
C LEU A 391 -33.18 11.27 11.26
N LEU A 392 -31.86 11.50 11.29
CA LEU A 392 -30.90 10.57 11.87
C LEU A 392 -31.09 10.46 13.40
N ASP A 393 -31.31 11.57 14.09
CA ASP A 393 -31.57 11.58 15.53
C ASP A 393 -32.87 10.87 15.88
N LEU A 394 -33.93 11.10 15.10
CA LEU A 394 -35.19 10.38 15.22
C LEU A 394 -35.02 8.87 15.01
N TYR A 395 -34.24 8.47 14.00
CA TYR A 395 -33.93 7.06 13.74
C TYR A 395 -33.10 6.44 14.88
N CYS A 396 -32.14 7.16 15.44
CA CYS A 396 -31.37 6.71 16.60
C CYS A 396 -32.26 6.56 17.84
N ALA A 397 -33.18 7.49 18.07
CA ALA A 397 -34.18 7.37 19.13
C ALA A 397 -35.08 6.14 18.93
N PHE A 398 -35.47 5.85 17.69
CA PHE A 398 -36.23 4.66 17.33
C PHE A 398 -35.46 3.36 17.63
N LYS A 399 -34.22 3.23 17.12
CA LYS A 399 -33.38 2.04 17.34
C LYS A 399 -33.02 1.80 18.81
N THR A 400 -33.01 2.86 19.62
CA THR A 400 -32.81 2.78 21.07
C THR A 400 -34.10 2.63 21.87
N ASN A 401 -35.24 2.37 21.21
CA ASN A 401 -36.57 2.22 21.80
C ASN A 401 -37.05 3.43 22.62
N LYS A 402 -36.49 4.63 22.37
CA LYS A 402 -36.92 5.88 23.01
C LYS A 402 -38.22 6.43 22.42
N ILE A 403 -38.49 6.12 21.15
CA ILE A 403 -39.72 6.46 20.44
C ILE A 403 -40.21 5.25 19.64
N SER A 404 -41.52 5.02 19.63
CA SER A 404 -42.14 3.91 18.90
C SER A 404 -42.58 4.35 17.50
N SER A 405 -42.77 3.40 16.58
CA SER A 405 -43.29 3.65 15.23
C SER A 405 -44.60 4.45 15.25
N ALA A 406 -45.54 4.11 16.12
CA ALA A 406 -46.80 4.84 16.27
C ALA A 406 -46.59 6.32 16.67
N LYS A 407 -45.64 6.59 17.57
CA LYS A 407 -45.29 7.97 17.95
C LYS A 407 -44.60 8.72 16.81
N ILE A 408 -43.75 8.06 16.02
CA ILE A 408 -43.12 8.65 14.83
C ILE A 408 -44.19 9.02 13.80
N ILE A 409 -45.10 8.11 13.49
CA ILE A 409 -46.20 8.35 12.55
C ILE A 409 -47.05 9.54 13.02
N SER A 410 -47.41 9.58 14.31
CA SER A 410 -48.16 10.68 14.91
C SER A 410 -47.40 12.02 14.90
N LEU A 411 -46.10 12.00 15.17
CA LEU A 411 -45.24 13.19 15.12
C LEU A 411 -45.19 13.75 13.70
N LEU A 412 -44.93 12.90 12.72
CA LEU A 412 -44.80 13.32 11.32
C LEU A 412 -46.13 13.74 10.70
N SER A 413 -47.24 13.12 11.11
CA SER A 413 -48.57 13.50 10.62
C SER A 413 -49.05 14.84 11.16
N SER A 414 -48.78 15.13 12.45
CA SER A 414 -49.25 16.34 13.13
C SER A 414 -48.33 17.56 12.95
N SER A 415 -47.04 17.36 12.69
CA SER A 415 -46.06 18.45 12.57
C SER A 415 -46.17 19.23 11.26
N LYS A 416 -45.84 20.52 11.29
CA LYS A 416 -45.82 21.41 10.10
C LYS A 416 -44.63 22.37 10.18
N GLY A 417 -44.18 22.88 9.05
CA GLY A 417 -43.04 23.80 9.00
C GLY A 417 -41.72 23.02 9.05
N LEU A 418 -40.95 23.17 10.12
CA LEU A 418 -39.69 22.47 10.35
C LEU A 418 -39.87 21.47 11.50
N LEU A 419 -39.39 20.24 11.32
CA LEU A 419 -39.35 19.26 12.40
C LEU A 419 -38.43 19.75 13.51
N ASN A 420 -38.90 19.69 14.76
CA ASN A 420 -38.08 19.87 15.94
C ASN A 420 -38.18 18.57 16.74
N VAL A 421 -37.06 17.85 16.89
CA VAL A 421 -36.99 16.55 17.58
C VAL A 421 -36.39 16.71 18.98
#